data_AF-A0A1G9DI96-F1
#
_entry.id   AF-A0A1G9DI96-F1
#
_cell.length_a   1.000
_cell.length_b   1.000
_cell.length_c   1.000
_cell.angle_alpha   90.00
_cell.angle_beta   90.00
_cell.angle_gamma   90.00
#
_symmetry.space_group_name_H-M   'P 1'
#
loop_
_entity.id
_entity.type
_entity.pdbx_description
1 polymer ?
#
loop_
_entity_poly.entity_id
_entity_poly.type
_entity_poly.pdbx_seq_one_letter_code
_entity_poly.pdbx_strand_id
1 'polypeptide(L)'
;MRSFLSPEIFISRRMFIFGRQNSARFHSQLREAAKRCATAENHIMKKTAILVILTISIVVLTSIFGVINNQISYSISPEFFTKSMFPRFGFVEYGLDTPRLTAAIIGIWSTWWLGLIIGLIYSIISLSKNNTKTIFSYLTNAILTTFIFVFASGILGFIFGKISLTNVIINRGFSGSQEQLKNFVTVGYIHDFEYGGAILAILFVTLKPFLKRPSHNSGFKQLRSFF
;
A
#
# COMPACT_ATOMS: atom_id res chain seq x y z
N MET A 1 -72.43 -35.19 31.92
CA MET A 1 -71.40 -36.14 31.44
C MET A 1 -70.17 -35.37 31.00
N ARG A 2 -69.12 -35.29 31.83
CA ARG A 2 -67.81 -34.76 31.41
C ARG A 2 -66.97 -35.96 31.01
N SER A 3 -66.71 -36.12 29.72
CA SER A 3 -65.81 -37.14 29.18
C SER A 3 -64.41 -36.91 29.73
N PHE A 4 -63.96 -37.81 30.61
CA PHE A 4 -62.57 -37.90 31.04
C PHE A 4 -61.73 -38.33 29.83
N LEU A 5 -61.06 -37.37 29.19
CA LEU A 5 -60.00 -37.65 28.23
C LEU A 5 -58.86 -38.35 28.97
N SER A 6 -58.41 -39.49 28.43
CA SER A 6 -57.37 -40.30 29.06
C SER A 6 -56.04 -39.54 29.18
N PRO A 7 -55.28 -39.70 30.28
CA PRO A 7 -54.04 -38.96 30.54
C PRO A 7 -52.99 -39.08 29.43
N GLU A 8 -52.97 -40.20 28.70
CA GLU A 8 -51.98 -40.48 27.66
C GLU A 8 -52.09 -39.56 26.43
N ILE A 9 -53.32 -39.16 26.06
CA ILE A 9 -53.56 -38.24 24.93
C ILE A 9 -53.00 -36.84 25.25
N PHE A 10 -53.01 -36.46 26.54
CA PHE A 10 -52.51 -35.17 26.99
C PHE A 10 -50.97 -35.09 26.96
N ILE A 11 -50.28 -36.17 27.32
CA ILE A 11 -48.82 -36.25 27.32
C ILE A 11 -48.27 -36.20 25.89
N SER A 12 -48.87 -36.94 24.97
CA SER A 12 -48.45 -36.97 23.55
C SER A 12 -48.60 -35.60 22.85
N ARG A 13 -49.71 -34.89 23.08
CA ARG A 13 -49.89 -33.52 22.55
C ARG A 13 -48.88 -32.53 23.12
N ARG A 14 -48.54 -32.62 24.41
CA ARG A 14 -47.54 -31.74 25.04
C ARG A 14 -46.14 -31.97 24.47
N MET A 15 -45.74 -33.22 24.26
CA MET A 15 -44.45 -33.54 23.63
C MET A 15 -44.37 -33.04 22.18
N PHE A 16 -45.44 -33.18 21.40
CA PHE A 16 -45.47 -32.70 20.02
C PHE A 16 -45.37 -31.17 19.93
N ILE A 17 -46.09 -30.44 20.79
CA ILE A 17 -46.01 -28.96 20.84
C ILE A 17 -44.62 -28.51 21.30
N PHE A 18 -44.04 -29.17 22.31
CA PHE A 18 -42.71 -28.85 22.82
C PHE A 18 -41.62 -29.11 21.76
N GLY A 19 -41.72 -30.22 21.01
CA GLY A 19 -40.85 -30.52 19.87
C GLY A 19 -40.97 -29.48 18.75
N ARG A 20 -42.19 -29.04 18.43
CA ARG A 20 -42.43 -28.01 17.39
C ARG A 20 -41.88 -26.64 17.80
N GLN A 21 -42.00 -26.26 19.07
CA GLN A 21 -41.50 -24.99 19.60
C GLN A 21 -39.97 -24.96 19.64
N ASN A 22 -39.33 -26.08 20.03
CA ASN A 22 -37.88 -26.23 19.98
C ASN A 22 -37.35 -26.23 18.54
N SER A 23 -38.06 -26.86 17.60
CA SER A 23 -37.73 -26.81 16.17
C SER A 23 -37.78 -25.39 15.61
N ALA A 24 -38.82 -24.60 15.92
CA ALA A 24 -38.92 -23.22 15.46
C ALA A 24 -37.77 -22.34 15.98
N ARG A 25 -37.40 -22.49 17.26
CA ARG A 25 -36.27 -21.79 17.88
C ARG A 25 -34.93 -22.20 17.28
N PHE A 26 -34.77 -23.48 16.97
CA PHE A 26 -33.57 -23.99 16.30
C PHE A 26 -33.44 -23.39 14.89
N HIS A 27 -34.52 -23.38 14.09
CA HIS A 27 -34.51 -22.77 12.76
C HIS A 27 -34.28 -21.25 12.80
N SER A 28 -34.78 -20.54 13.80
CA SER A 28 -34.50 -19.10 13.94
C SER A 28 -33.02 -18.84 14.26
N GLN A 29 -32.42 -19.64 15.16
CA GLN A 29 -30.99 -19.56 15.48
C GLN A 29 -30.12 -19.87 14.26
N LEU A 30 -30.46 -20.91 13.48
CA LEU A 30 -29.77 -21.22 12.23
C LEU A 30 -29.85 -20.07 11.21
N ARG A 31 -31.03 -19.46 11.05
CA ARG A 31 -31.20 -18.30 10.15
C ARG A 31 -30.39 -17.09 10.60
N GLU A 32 -30.33 -16.81 11.90
CA GLU A 32 -29.50 -15.73 12.43
C GLU A 32 -28.00 -16.00 12.24
N ALA A 33 -27.55 -17.22 12.51
CA ALA A 33 -26.17 -17.63 12.28
C ALA A 33 -25.80 -17.48 10.79
N ALA A 34 -26.65 -17.96 9.88
CA ALA A 34 -26.44 -17.82 8.44
C ALA A 34 -26.36 -16.35 7.99
N LYS A 35 -27.21 -15.46 8.51
CA LYS A 35 -27.15 -14.01 8.23
C LYS A 35 -25.84 -13.39 8.74
N ARG A 36 -25.38 -13.78 9.93
CA ARG A 36 -24.11 -13.31 10.50
C ARG A 36 -22.92 -13.77 9.65
N CYS A 37 -22.91 -15.03 9.21
CA CYS A 37 -21.89 -15.57 8.31
C CYS A 37 -21.85 -14.80 6.99
N ALA A 38 -22.99 -14.62 6.31
CA ALA A 38 -23.06 -13.88 5.05
C ALA A 38 -22.61 -12.42 5.19
N THR A 39 -22.93 -11.78 6.32
CA THR A 39 -22.48 -10.41 6.61
C THR A 39 -20.96 -10.33 6.83
N ALA A 40 -20.40 -11.30 7.57
CA ALA A 40 -18.97 -11.39 7.81
C ALA A 40 -18.19 -11.64 6.51
N GLU A 41 -18.67 -12.55 5.66
CA GLU A 41 -18.09 -12.83 4.35
C GLU A 41 -18.07 -11.59 3.45
N ASN A 42 -19.20 -10.88 3.35
CA ASN A 42 -19.28 -9.63 2.59
C ASN A 42 -18.28 -8.57 3.10
N HIS A 43 -18.12 -8.48 4.43
CA HIS A 43 -17.16 -7.57 5.04
C HIS A 43 -15.70 -7.96 4.72
N ILE A 44 -15.36 -9.25 4.77
CA ILE A 44 -14.04 -9.76 4.40
C ILE A 44 -13.75 -9.50 2.92
N MET A 45 -14.68 -9.83 2.03
CA MET A 45 -14.54 -9.60 0.59
C MET A 45 -14.26 -8.13 0.26
N LYS A 46 -15.01 -7.20 0.86
CA LYS A 46 -14.80 -5.75 0.68
C LYS A 46 -13.42 -5.30 1.15
N LYS A 47 -12.95 -5.81 2.28
CA LYS A 47 -11.61 -5.51 2.78
C LYS A 47 -10.55 -6.01 1.81
N THR A 48 -10.59 -7.29 1.44
CA THR A 48 -9.63 -7.89 0.51
C THR A 48 -9.61 -7.16 -0.83
N ALA A 49 -10.78 -6.84 -1.39
CA ALA A 49 -10.88 -6.09 -2.64
C ALA A 49 -10.15 -4.74 -2.58
N ILE A 50 -10.32 -3.98 -1.49
CA ILE A 50 -9.65 -2.68 -1.34
C ILE A 50 -8.14 -2.81 -1.19
N LEU A 51 -7.65 -3.83 -0.48
CA LEU A 51 -6.21 -4.08 -0.36
C LEU A 51 -5.58 -4.37 -1.73
N VAL A 52 -6.22 -5.25 -2.50
CA VAL A 52 -5.77 -5.62 -3.85
C VAL A 52 -5.80 -4.42 -4.79
N ILE A 53 -6.93 -3.71 -4.85
CA ILE A 53 -7.09 -2.54 -5.73
C ILE A 53 -6.06 -1.47 -5.40
N LEU A 54 -5.85 -1.14 -4.12
CA LEU A 54 -4.89 -0.11 -3.74
C LEU A 54 -3.42 -0.55 -3.89
N THR A 55 -3.12 -1.84 -3.74
CA THR A 55 -1.78 -2.39 -4.04
C THR A 55 -1.48 -2.31 -5.54
N ILE A 56 -2.43 -2.67 -6.39
CA ILE A 56 -2.27 -2.50 -7.84
C ILE A 56 -2.15 -1.01 -8.20
N SER A 57 -2.95 -0.16 -7.56
CA SER A 57 -2.90 1.29 -7.80
C SER A 57 -1.53 1.87 -7.49
N ILE A 58 -0.90 1.50 -6.36
CA ILE A 58 0.45 1.99 -6.06
C ILE A 58 1.49 1.47 -7.06
N VAL A 59 1.40 0.22 -7.53
CA VAL A 59 2.30 -0.31 -8.58
C VAL A 59 2.20 0.51 -9.87
N VAL A 60 0.98 0.85 -10.29
CA VAL A 60 0.74 1.69 -11.46
C VAL A 60 1.30 3.09 -11.25
N LEU A 61 1.03 3.70 -10.08
CA LEU A 61 1.51 5.04 -9.76
C LEU A 61 3.05 5.11 -9.69
N THR A 62 3.72 4.12 -9.10
CA THR A 62 5.19 4.10 -9.06
C THR A 62 5.79 3.90 -10.45
N SER A 63 5.14 3.09 -11.30
CA SER A 63 5.57 2.92 -12.69
C SER A 63 5.45 4.23 -13.49
N ILE A 64 4.33 4.95 -13.35
CA ILE A 64 4.13 6.27 -13.98
C ILE A 64 5.18 7.26 -13.46
N PHE A 65 5.42 7.28 -12.15
CA PHE A 65 6.45 8.11 -11.55
C PHE A 65 7.83 7.78 -12.11
N GLY A 66 8.18 6.49 -12.23
CA GLY A 66 9.45 6.05 -12.81
C GLY A 66 9.63 6.51 -14.25
N VAL A 67 8.57 6.46 -15.07
CA VAL A 67 8.58 6.99 -16.44
C VAL A 67 8.87 8.49 -16.44
N ILE A 68 8.08 9.27 -15.69
CA ILE A 68 8.20 10.74 -15.64
C ILE A 68 9.57 11.14 -15.12
N ASN A 69 10.00 10.54 -14.02
CA ASN A 69 11.28 10.83 -13.40
C ASN A 69 12.44 10.52 -14.35
N ASN A 70 12.39 9.39 -15.07
CA ASN A 70 13.40 9.09 -16.07
C ASN A 70 13.38 10.07 -17.26
N GLN A 71 12.23 10.60 -17.68
CA GLN A 71 12.20 11.63 -18.72
C GLN A 71 12.85 12.94 -18.26
N ILE A 72 12.65 13.31 -17.00
CA ILE A 72 13.28 14.48 -16.38
C ILE A 72 14.79 14.24 -16.28
N SER A 73 15.20 13.13 -15.68
CA SER A 73 16.60 12.73 -15.53
C SER A 73 17.33 12.62 -16.86
N TYR A 74 16.68 12.07 -17.90
CA TYR A 74 17.26 11.97 -19.25
C TYR A 74 17.49 13.36 -19.84
N SER A 75 16.61 14.32 -19.55
CA SER A 75 16.78 15.70 -20.02
C SER A 75 17.90 16.44 -19.27
N ILE A 76 18.27 15.97 -18.07
CA ILE A 76 19.41 16.50 -17.31
C ILE A 76 20.72 15.87 -17.78
N SER A 77 20.78 14.54 -17.93
CA SER A 77 21.95 13.82 -18.44
C SER A 77 21.54 12.61 -19.29
N PRO A 78 21.57 12.75 -20.62
CA PRO A 78 21.43 11.61 -21.53
C PRO A 78 22.52 10.55 -21.31
N GLU A 79 23.73 10.98 -20.95
CA GLU A 79 24.88 10.10 -20.73
C GLU A 79 24.69 9.17 -19.53
N PHE A 80 23.94 9.61 -18.51
CA PHE A 80 23.57 8.73 -17.38
C PHE A 80 22.81 7.50 -17.89
N PHE A 81 21.92 7.70 -18.86
CA PHE A 81 21.14 6.61 -19.41
C PHE A 81 21.95 5.74 -20.35
N THR A 82 22.62 6.34 -21.34
CA THR A 82 23.34 5.58 -22.37
C THR A 82 24.56 4.85 -21.82
N LYS A 83 25.27 5.41 -20.82
CA LYS A 83 26.48 4.80 -20.26
C LYS A 83 26.24 3.95 -19.00
N SER A 84 25.15 4.17 -18.26
CA SER A 84 24.89 3.45 -17.00
C SER A 84 23.61 2.63 -17.06
N MET A 85 22.46 3.26 -17.28
CA MET A 85 21.17 2.56 -17.16
C MET A 85 20.95 1.55 -18.30
N PHE A 86 21.18 1.93 -19.55
CA PHE A 86 20.91 1.06 -20.69
C PHE A 86 21.72 -0.25 -20.62
N PRO A 87 23.05 -0.23 -20.38
CA PRO A 87 23.80 -1.47 -20.19
C PRO A 87 23.31 -2.32 -19.01
N ARG A 88 22.96 -1.69 -17.88
CA ARG A 88 22.46 -2.41 -16.69
C ARG A 88 21.15 -3.15 -16.96
N PHE A 89 20.31 -2.63 -17.85
CA PHE A 89 19.04 -3.22 -18.23
C PHE A 89 19.11 -3.98 -19.56
N GLY A 90 20.31 -4.18 -20.14
CA GLY A 90 20.52 -4.96 -21.37
C GLY A 90 20.18 -4.23 -22.67
N PHE A 91 19.92 -2.92 -22.65
CA PHE A 91 19.55 -2.11 -23.82
C PHE A 91 20.77 -1.52 -24.55
N VAL A 92 21.79 -2.33 -24.83
CA VAL A 92 23.05 -1.86 -25.44
C VAL A 92 22.92 -1.62 -26.95
N GLU A 93 22.22 -2.51 -27.66
CA GLU A 93 22.07 -2.45 -29.13
C GLU A 93 20.78 -1.72 -29.54
N TYR A 94 19.62 -2.18 -29.06
CA TYR A 94 18.30 -1.67 -29.49
C TYR A 94 17.80 -0.47 -28.68
N GLY A 95 18.48 -0.13 -27.58
CA GLY A 95 18.07 0.96 -26.70
C GLY A 95 18.36 2.36 -27.24
N LEU A 96 19.28 2.45 -28.20
CA LEU A 96 19.87 3.70 -28.67
C LEU A 96 19.08 4.39 -29.79
N ASP A 97 18.26 3.64 -30.53
CA ASP A 97 17.45 4.20 -31.62
C ASP A 97 16.33 5.10 -31.09
N THR A 98 15.76 4.74 -29.93
CA THR A 98 14.68 5.50 -29.27
C THR A 98 14.99 5.72 -27.79
N PRO A 99 16.03 6.49 -27.44
CA PRO A 99 16.60 6.48 -26.09
C PRO A 99 15.65 7.05 -25.03
N ARG A 100 14.78 8.02 -25.39
CA ARG A 100 13.74 8.50 -24.47
C ARG A 100 12.67 7.44 -24.17
N LEU A 101 12.28 6.66 -25.17
CA LEU A 101 11.35 5.54 -24.97
C LEU A 101 12.00 4.45 -24.12
N THR A 102 13.26 4.12 -24.40
CA THR A 102 14.05 3.17 -23.59
C THR A 102 14.16 3.64 -22.13
N ALA A 103 14.43 4.93 -21.90
CA ALA A 103 14.44 5.51 -20.56
C ALA A 103 13.09 5.40 -19.85
N ALA A 104 11.96 5.57 -20.56
CA ALA A 104 10.62 5.35 -20.01
C ALA A 104 10.38 3.89 -19.63
N ILE A 105 10.72 2.94 -20.50
CA ILE A 105 10.60 1.49 -20.23
C ILE A 105 11.42 1.10 -19.00
N ILE A 106 12.68 1.55 -18.94
CA ILE A 106 13.54 1.35 -17.77
C ILE A 106 12.91 1.96 -16.52
N GLY A 107 12.21 3.10 -16.65
CA GLY A 107 11.52 3.74 -15.54
C GLY A 107 10.43 2.86 -14.94
N ILE A 108 9.67 2.16 -15.79
CA ILE A 108 8.70 1.15 -15.32
C ILE A 108 9.47 0.01 -14.66
N TRP A 109 10.43 -0.59 -15.37
CA TRP A 109 11.17 -1.78 -14.92
C TRP A 109 11.92 -1.59 -13.60
N SER A 110 12.46 -0.39 -13.35
CA SER A 110 13.18 -0.08 -12.14
C SER A 110 12.29 0.17 -10.93
N THR A 111 10.99 0.50 -11.11
CA THR A 111 10.14 1.01 -10.01
C THR A 111 8.88 0.18 -9.70
N TRP A 112 8.38 -0.64 -10.63
CA TRP A 112 7.13 -1.39 -10.42
C TRP A 112 7.18 -2.34 -9.21
N TRP A 113 8.31 -3.03 -9.03
CA TRP A 113 8.51 -4.01 -7.96
C TRP A 113 8.58 -3.33 -6.58
N LEU A 114 9.13 -2.12 -6.52
CA LEU A 114 9.17 -1.33 -5.29
C LEU A 114 7.77 -0.90 -4.85
N GLY A 115 6.93 -0.47 -5.81
CA GLY A 115 5.51 -0.19 -5.56
C GLY A 115 4.76 -1.39 -4.99
N LEU A 116 5.04 -2.59 -5.51
CA LEU A 116 4.45 -3.84 -5.01
C LEU A 116 4.86 -4.10 -3.56
N ILE A 117 6.15 -4.00 -3.23
CA ILE A 117 6.66 -4.19 -1.87
C ILE A 117 6.01 -3.19 -0.89
N ILE A 118 5.99 -1.90 -1.24
CA ILE A 118 5.39 -0.85 -0.41
C ILE A 118 3.89 -1.10 -0.21
N GLY A 119 3.18 -1.43 -1.30
CA GLY A 119 1.75 -1.73 -1.28
C GLY A 119 1.41 -2.91 -0.36
N LEU A 120 2.21 -3.98 -0.42
CA LEU A 120 2.05 -5.14 0.46
C LEU A 120 2.29 -4.78 1.94
N ILE A 121 3.36 -4.06 2.25
CA ILE A 121 3.66 -3.62 3.63
C ILE A 121 2.50 -2.80 4.20
N TYR A 122 2.03 -1.80 3.46
CA TYR A 122 0.93 -0.95 3.92
C TYR A 122 -0.38 -1.72 4.03
N SER A 123 -0.65 -2.65 3.10
CA SER A 123 -1.83 -3.51 3.15
C SER A 123 -1.85 -4.38 4.39
N ILE A 124 -0.73 -5.04 4.74
CA ILE A 124 -0.61 -5.86 5.95
C ILE A 124 -0.90 -5.03 7.20
N ILE A 125 -0.33 -3.84 7.31
CA ILE A 125 -0.56 -2.97 8.48
C ILE A 125 -2.02 -2.54 8.58
N SER A 126 -2.66 -2.30 7.43
CA SER A 126 -4.06 -1.88 7.37
C SER A 126 -5.06 -2.98 7.77
N LEU A 127 -4.66 -4.26 7.75
CA LEU A 127 -5.52 -5.38 8.21
C LEU A 127 -5.97 -5.22 9.67
N SER A 128 -5.16 -4.55 10.49
CA SER A 128 -5.48 -4.22 11.89
C SER A 128 -6.65 -3.24 12.04
N LYS A 129 -7.16 -2.64 10.95
CA LYS A 129 -8.23 -1.64 11.01
C LYS A 129 -9.62 -2.28 10.88
N ASN A 130 -10.55 -1.80 11.70
CA ASN A 130 -11.87 -2.41 11.82
C ASN A 130 -12.78 -2.15 10.61
N ASN A 131 -12.68 -0.98 9.97
CA ASN A 131 -13.61 -0.54 8.93
C ASN A 131 -12.90 -0.35 7.59
N THR A 132 -13.55 -0.79 6.51
CA THR A 132 -13.16 -0.54 5.12
C THR A 132 -12.84 0.93 4.83
N LYS A 133 -13.62 1.88 5.35
CA LYS A 133 -13.36 3.33 5.16
C LYS A 133 -12.05 3.77 5.81
N THR A 134 -11.70 3.22 6.97
CA THR A 134 -10.46 3.56 7.66
C THR A 134 -9.25 2.90 7.01
N ILE A 135 -9.41 1.70 6.43
CA ILE A 135 -8.40 1.06 5.57
C ILE A 135 -8.11 1.94 4.36
N PHE A 136 -9.15 2.32 3.60
CA PHE A 136 -8.99 3.14 2.40
C PHE A 136 -8.31 4.47 2.70
N SER A 137 -8.75 5.18 3.75
CA SER A 137 -8.14 6.45 4.17
C SER A 137 -6.69 6.26 4.63
N TYR A 138 -6.38 5.20 5.38
CA TYR A 138 -5.01 4.91 5.81
C TYR A 138 -4.09 4.66 4.61
N LEU A 139 -4.48 3.76 3.70
CA LEU A 139 -3.69 3.40 2.53
C LEU A 139 -3.50 4.58 1.57
N THR A 140 -4.55 5.37 1.32
CA THR A 140 -4.45 6.57 0.49
C THR A 140 -3.48 7.57 1.09
N ASN A 141 -3.58 7.83 2.40
CA ASN A 141 -2.66 8.73 3.09
C ASN A 141 -1.22 8.19 3.11
N ALA A 142 -1.05 6.88 3.25
CA ALA A 142 0.25 6.22 3.19
C ALA A 142 0.90 6.45 1.83
N ILE A 143 0.18 6.13 0.74
CA ILE A 143 0.63 6.34 -0.65
C ILE A 143 1.02 7.80 -0.86
N LEU A 144 0.15 8.76 -0.53
CA LEU A 144 0.43 10.19 -0.70
C LEU A 144 1.66 10.64 0.09
N THR A 145 1.80 10.17 1.33
CA THR A 145 2.97 10.47 2.17
C THR A 145 4.24 9.93 1.51
N THR A 146 4.22 8.71 0.98
CA THR A 146 5.36 8.12 0.28
C THR A 146 5.80 8.96 -0.91
N PHE A 147 4.85 9.38 -1.76
CA PHE A 147 5.16 10.23 -2.91
C PHE A 147 5.76 11.57 -2.49
N ILE A 148 5.27 12.18 -1.40
CA ILE A 148 5.85 13.43 -0.88
C ILE A 148 7.31 13.22 -0.45
N PHE A 149 7.60 12.16 0.29
CA PHE A 149 8.95 11.85 0.76
C PHE A 149 9.91 11.56 -0.39
N VAL A 150 9.49 10.74 -1.36
CA VAL A 150 10.30 10.40 -2.54
C VAL A 150 10.56 11.64 -3.39
N PHE A 151 9.54 12.45 -3.65
CA PHE A 151 9.70 13.68 -4.44
C PHE A 151 10.59 14.71 -3.73
N ALA A 152 10.38 14.92 -2.43
CA ALA A 152 11.21 15.83 -1.65
C ALA A 152 12.67 15.37 -1.58
N SER A 153 12.92 14.07 -1.40
CA SER A 153 14.28 13.54 -1.38
C SER A 153 14.94 13.62 -2.76
N GLY A 154 14.21 13.40 -3.85
CA GLY A 154 14.71 13.61 -5.21
C GLY A 154 15.17 15.05 -5.46
N ILE A 155 14.42 16.06 -4.98
CA ILE A 155 14.84 17.47 -5.02
C ILE A 155 16.11 17.68 -4.21
N LEU A 156 16.21 17.12 -3.01
CA LEU A 156 17.42 17.20 -2.19
C LEU A 156 18.61 16.54 -2.90
N GLY A 157 18.42 15.41 -3.56
CA GLY A 157 19.43 14.73 -4.37
C GLY A 157 19.90 15.60 -5.55
N PHE A 158 18.97 16.29 -6.24
CA PHE A 158 19.32 17.25 -7.29
C PHE A 158 20.19 18.40 -6.77
N ILE A 159 19.78 19.04 -5.66
CA ILE A 159 20.51 20.15 -5.04
C ILE A 159 21.89 19.66 -4.59
N PHE A 160 21.95 18.53 -3.89
CA PHE A 160 23.18 17.94 -3.39
C PHE A 160 24.13 17.57 -4.53
N GLY A 161 23.62 16.99 -5.62
CA GLY A 161 24.40 16.66 -6.81
C GLY A 161 25.00 17.88 -7.50
N LYS A 162 24.25 19.00 -7.58
CA LYS A 162 24.75 20.26 -8.14
C LYS A 162 25.85 20.91 -7.27
N ILE A 163 25.86 20.67 -5.95
CA ILE A 163 26.83 21.25 -5.01
C ILE A 163 28.06 20.34 -4.82
N SER A 164 27.87 19.02 -4.74
CA SER A 164 28.94 18.05 -4.40
C SER A 164 30.10 18.02 -5.39
N LEU A 165 29.87 18.38 -6.67
CA LEU A 165 30.93 18.32 -7.68
C LEU A 165 31.96 19.45 -7.61
N THR A 166 31.80 20.44 -6.73
CA THR A 166 32.85 21.44 -6.49
C THR A 166 34.13 20.81 -5.93
N ASN A 167 34.06 19.61 -5.34
CA ASN A 167 35.18 18.97 -4.62
C ASN A 167 35.66 17.63 -5.18
N VAL A 168 35.03 17.08 -6.23
CA VAL A 168 35.39 15.76 -6.78
C VAL A 168 35.85 15.90 -8.24
N ILE A 169 37.05 16.45 -8.41
CA ILE A 169 37.83 16.26 -9.64
C ILE A 169 38.49 14.89 -9.53
N ILE A 170 37.74 13.82 -9.78
CA ILE A 170 38.36 12.53 -10.11
C ILE A 170 37.98 12.18 -11.52
N ASN A 171 38.96 12.36 -12.40
CA ASN A 171 39.00 11.90 -13.77
C ASN A 171 38.95 10.36 -13.82
N ARG A 172 37.80 9.75 -13.52
CA ARG A 172 37.57 8.30 -13.62
C ARG A 172 37.36 7.84 -15.07
N GLY A 173 38.14 8.36 -16.02
CA GLY A 173 38.03 8.01 -17.43
C GLY A 173 36.73 8.44 -18.11
N PHE A 174 36.01 9.44 -17.56
CA PHE A 174 34.84 10.01 -18.21
C PHE A 174 35.30 10.92 -19.36
N SER A 175 35.05 10.49 -20.60
CA SER A 175 35.49 11.20 -21.82
C SER A 175 34.69 12.46 -22.17
N GLY A 176 33.74 12.88 -21.33
CA GLY A 176 32.89 14.05 -21.57
C GLY A 176 33.37 15.32 -20.87
N SER A 177 32.67 16.42 -21.11
CA SER A 177 32.94 17.70 -20.44
C SER A 177 32.69 17.62 -18.93
N GLN A 178 33.30 18.52 -18.16
CA GLN A 178 33.06 18.63 -16.72
C GLN A 178 31.57 18.85 -16.39
N GLU A 179 30.85 19.59 -17.25
CA GLU A 179 29.41 19.81 -17.11
C GLU A 179 28.61 18.51 -17.32
N GLN A 180 28.96 17.70 -18.32
CA GLN A 180 28.34 16.40 -18.54
C GLN A 180 28.56 15.46 -17.35
N LEU A 181 29.78 15.44 -16.79
CA LEU A 181 30.07 14.67 -15.58
C LEU A 181 29.24 15.16 -14.39
N LYS A 182 29.10 16.49 -14.22
CA LYS A 182 28.28 17.08 -13.17
C LYS A 182 26.82 16.66 -13.28
N ASN A 183 26.26 16.73 -14.48
CA ASN A 183 24.88 16.34 -14.72
C ASN A 183 24.68 14.83 -14.52
N PHE A 184 25.63 14.01 -14.97
CA PHE A 184 25.63 12.55 -14.76
C PHE A 184 25.56 12.21 -13.27
N VAL A 185 26.46 12.79 -12.46
CA VAL A 185 26.49 12.55 -11.01
C VAL A 185 25.25 13.12 -10.33
N THR A 186 24.76 14.28 -10.78
CA THR A 186 23.52 14.87 -10.24
C THR A 186 22.34 13.91 -10.40
N VAL A 187 22.16 13.34 -11.59
CA VAL A 187 21.09 12.36 -11.83
C VAL A 187 21.27 11.11 -10.96
N GLY A 188 22.50 10.62 -10.78
CA GLY A 188 22.78 9.53 -9.84
C GLY A 188 22.29 9.83 -8.42
N TYR A 189 22.60 11.03 -7.90
CA TYR A 189 22.13 11.45 -6.58
C TYR A 189 20.61 11.58 -6.48
N ILE A 190 19.92 12.04 -7.52
CA ILE A 190 18.45 12.07 -7.54
C ILE A 190 17.90 10.67 -7.26
N HIS A 191 18.36 9.67 -8.03
CA HIS A 191 17.88 8.30 -7.88
C HIS A 191 18.22 7.71 -6.51
N ASP A 192 19.45 7.88 -6.02
CA ASP A 192 19.86 7.35 -4.71
C ASP A 192 19.05 7.96 -3.56
N PHE A 193 18.80 9.27 -3.61
CA PHE A 193 18.00 9.95 -2.60
C PHE A 193 16.52 9.57 -2.67
N GLU A 194 15.96 9.30 -3.84
CA GLU A 194 14.59 8.80 -3.99
C GLU A 194 14.41 7.44 -3.31
N TYR A 195 15.37 6.51 -3.45
CA TYR A 195 15.36 5.25 -2.70
C TYR A 195 15.41 5.50 -1.19
N GLY A 196 16.25 6.43 -0.74
CA GLY A 196 16.29 6.85 0.66
C GLY A 196 14.95 7.42 1.15
N GLY A 197 14.30 8.25 0.34
CA GLY A 197 12.98 8.83 0.61
C GLY A 197 11.90 7.76 0.73
N ALA A 198 11.91 6.75 -0.13
CA ALA A 198 10.99 5.61 -0.05
C ALA A 198 11.16 4.84 1.27
N ILE A 199 12.41 4.56 1.69
CA ILE A 199 12.70 3.89 2.96
C ILE A 199 12.21 4.73 4.15
N LEU A 200 12.52 6.03 4.15
CA LEU A 200 12.06 6.96 5.20
C LEU A 200 10.53 7.04 5.27
N ALA A 201 9.85 7.03 4.13
CA ALA A 201 8.40 7.01 4.08
C ALA A 201 7.82 5.73 4.68
N ILE A 202 8.39 4.56 4.37
CA ILE A 202 7.97 3.29 4.97
C ILE A 202 8.10 3.38 6.49
N LEU A 203 9.27 3.77 7.00
CA LEU A 203 9.50 3.93 8.44
C LEU A 203 8.50 4.91 9.07
N PHE A 204 8.30 6.08 8.47
CA PHE A 204 7.38 7.08 8.98
C PHE A 204 5.92 6.59 9.01
N VAL A 205 5.44 6.02 7.91
CA VAL A 205 4.05 5.54 7.78
C VAL A 205 3.77 4.36 8.70
N THR A 206 4.74 3.45 8.87
CA THR A 206 4.62 2.29 9.75
C THR A 206 4.65 2.68 11.23
N LEU A 207 5.46 3.65 11.63
CA LEU A 207 5.60 4.10 13.01
C LEU A 207 4.50 5.08 13.45
N LYS A 208 3.97 5.90 12.54
CA LYS A 208 2.96 6.93 12.83
C LYS A 208 1.75 6.43 13.64
N PRO A 209 1.16 5.24 13.39
CA PRO A 209 0.08 4.71 14.22
C PRO A 209 0.46 4.48 15.69
N PHE A 210 1.71 4.12 15.98
CA PHE A 210 2.21 3.87 17.35
C PHE A 210 2.57 5.16 18.09
N LEU A 211 2.94 6.21 17.36
CA LEU A 211 3.28 7.52 17.94
C LEU A 211 2.05 8.33 18.37
N LYS A 212 0.86 8.03 17.83
CA LYS A 212 -0.39 8.58 18.35
C LYS A 212 -0.71 7.93 19.70
N ARG A 213 -0.32 8.60 20.80
CA ARG A 213 -0.72 8.21 22.16
C ARG A 213 -2.23 7.97 22.21
N PRO A 214 -2.71 6.87 22.83
CA PRO A 214 -4.14 6.70 23.05
C PRO A 214 -4.63 7.92 23.83
N SER A 215 -5.62 8.64 23.30
CA SER A 215 -6.23 9.74 24.02
C SER A 215 -6.77 9.19 25.34
N HIS A 216 -6.24 9.68 26.45
CA HIS A 216 -6.58 9.34 27.83
C HIS A 216 -8.02 9.76 28.19
N ASN A 217 -9.03 9.30 27.45
CA ASN A 217 -10.42 9.71 27.70
C ASN A 217 -11.51 8.71 27.28
N SER A 218 -11.16 7.48 26.89
CA SER A 218 -12.17 6.44 26.60
C SER A 218 -12.45 5.50 27.79
N GLY A 219 -11.60 5.48 28.83
CA GLY A 219 -11.81 4.64 30.02
C GLY A 219 -12.88 5.16 31.00
N PHE A 220 -13.08 6.47 31.08
CA PHE A 220 -14.01 7.07 32.07
C PHE A 220 -15.48 7.06 31.63
N LYS A 221 -15.78 6.85 30.34
CA LYS A 221 -17.17 6.74 29.86
C LYS A 221 -17.80 5.36 30.10
N GLN A 222 -16.98 4.32 30.29
CA GLN A 222 -17.49 2.96 30.55
C GLN A 222 -17.85 2.71 32.03
N LEU A 223 -17.25 3.46 32.95
CA LEU A 223 -17.53 3.34 34.39
C LEU A 223 -18.77 4.13 34.84
N ARG A 224 -19.20 5.14 34.06
CA ARG A 224 -20.40 5.94 34.38
C ARG A 224 -21.72 5.34 33.88
N SER A 225 -21.67 4.17 33.25
CA SER A 225 -22.86 3.36 32.97
C SER A 225 -23.03 2.20 33.97
N PHE A 226 -22.16 2.14 34.99
CA PHE A 226 -22.17 1.13 36.05
C PHE A 226 -22.42 1.71 37.45
N PHE A 227 -22.45 3.04 37.58
CA PHE A 227 -22.88 3.79 38.77
C PHE A 227 -23.88 4.84 38.32
#